data_AF-A0A0P1HEC0-F1
#
_entry.id   AF-A0A0P1HEC0-F1
#
_cell.length_a   1.000
_cell.length_b   1.000
_cell.length_c   1.000
_cell.angle_alpha   90.00
_cell.angle_beta   90.00
_cell.angle_gamma   90.00
#
_symmetry.space_group_name_H-M   'P 1'
#
loop_
_entity.id
_entity.type
_entity.pdbx_description
1 polymer ?
#
loop_
_entity_poly.entity_id
_entity_poly.type
_entity_poly.pdbx_seq_one_letter_code
_entity_poly.pdbx_strand_id
1 'polypeptide(L)'
;MSWGIAMSDKDEAMTELDDLFAVARHTPPRMSQDLTAAILSDAANVLDERAKTAAVSFVSAQQDQGVRRLWRQFTSAVGGWPALGGMVAASLSGLWIGLAPPSFLPDPVAQIAELSNGSQLISNLGYDVSLLIGEEVIE
;
A
#
# COMPACT_ATOMS: atom_id res chain seq x y z
N MET A 1 15.98 36.55 -13.43
CA MET A 1 15.06 35.39 -13.32
C MET A 1 14.24 35.58 -12.06
N SER A 2 12.98 36.00 -12.20
CA SER A 2 12.10 36.42 -11.11
C SER A 2 11.46 35.20 -10.46
N TRP A 3 11.92 34.82 -9.27
CA TRP A 3 11.33 33.76 -8.44
C TRP A 3 10.53 34.31 -7.23
N GLY A 4 10.45 35.65 -7.08
CA GLY A 4 9.83 36.27 -5.90
C GLY A 4 8.32 36.50 -5.97
N ILE A 5 7.69 36.35 -7.13
CA ILE A 5 6.25 36.65 -7.33
C ILE A 5 5.36 35.40 -7.22
N ALA A 6 5.86 34.20 -7.54
CA ALA A 6 5.03 32.99 -7.59
C ALA A 6 4.69 32.38 -6.21
N MET A 7 5.45 32.66 -5.16
CA MET A 7 5.22 32.08 -3.82
C MET A 7 4.12 32.84 -3.06
N SER A 8 4.07 34.17 -3.20
CA SER A 8 3.06 35.01 -2.55
C SER A 8 1.65 34.78 -3.12
N ASP A 9 1.54 34.49 -4.42
CA ASP A 9 0.29 34.16 -5.11
C ASP A 9 -0.34 32.87 -4.54
N LYS A 10 0.49 31.87 -4.21
CA LYS A 10 0.04 30.64 -3.56
C LYS A 10 -0.45 30.86 -2.14
N ASP A 11 0.23 31.70 -1.36
CA ASP A 11 -0.16 32.02 0.02
C ASP A 11 -1.49 32.80 0.05
N GLU A 12 -1.71 33.69 -0.93
CA GLU A 12 -2.97 34.39 -1.14
C GLU A 12 -4.09 33.41 -1.52
N ALA A 13 -3.85 32.51 -2.47
CA ALA A 13 -4.82 31.48 -2.88
C ALA A 13 -5.16 30.51 -1.74
N MET A 14 -4.20 30.16 -0.87
CA MET A 14 -4.45 29.34 0.32
C MET A 14 -5.32 30.08 1.34
N THR A 15 -5.10 31.39 1.50
CA THR A 15 -5.89 32.24 2.39
C THR A 15 -7.32 32.40 1.89
N GLU A 16 -7.50 32.63 0.59
CA GLU A 16 -8.83 32.70 -0.05
C GLU A 16 -9.59 31.38 0.12
N LEU A 17 -8.91 30.25 -0.06
CA LEU A 17 -9.51 28.93 0.10
C LEU A 17 -9.97 28.66 1.54
N ASP A 18 -9.17 29.07 2.53
CA ASP A 18 -9.55 28.96 3.95
C ASP A 18 -10.78 29.82 4.30
N ASP A 19 -10.91 31.01 3.69
CA ASP A 19 -12.08 31.87 3.86
C ASP A 19 -13.33 31.23 3.22
N LEU A 20 -13.21 30.67 2.01
CA LEU A 20 -14.29 29.90 1.38
C LEU A 20 -14.72 28.70 2.24
N PHE A 21 -13.76 28.00 2.86
CA PHE A 21 -14.08 26.93 3.80
C PHE A 21 -14.71 27.43 5.10
N ALA A 22 -14.31 28.60 5.61
CA ALA A 22 -14.96 29.22 6.77
C ALA A 22 -16.43 29.54 6.46
N VAL A 23 -16.72 30.14 5.31
CA VAL A 23 -18.08 30.42 4.84
C VAL A 23 -18.91 29.13 4.71
N ALA A 24 -18.34 28.08 4.11
CA ALA A 24 -19.03 26.79 3.95
C ALA A 24 -19.36 26.13 5.30
N ARG A 25 -18.50 26.27 6.33
CA ARG A 25 -18.78 25.76 7.69
C ARG A 25 -19.92 26.51 8.38
N HIS A 26 -20.05 27.81 8.14
CA HIS A 26 -21.12 28.62 8.72
C HIS A 26 -22.49 28.38 8.08
N THR A 27 -22.52 27.92 6.83
CA THR A 27 -23.77 27.61 6.12
C THR A 27 -23.79 26.14 5.70
N PRO A 28 -23.92 25.20 6.66
CA PRO A 28 -23.93 23.79 6.32
C PRO A 28 -25.17 23.49 5.46
N PRO A 29 -24.99 22.86 4.29
CA PRO A 29 -26.13 22.43 3.48
C PRO A 29 -26.95 21.43 4.27
N ARG A 30 -28.27 21.67 4.35
CA ARG A 30 -29.19 20.78 5.07
C ARG A 30 -29.27 19.45 4.32
N MET A 31 -28.93 18.36 5.01
CA MET A 31 -29.05 17.00 4.46
C MET A 31 -30.53 16.68 4.18
N SER A 32 -30.81 16.09 3.00
CA SER A 32 -32.16 15.60 2.69
C SER A 32 -32.53 14.45 3.63
N GLN A 33 -33.79 14.40 4.08
CA GLN A 33 -34.28 13.34 4.97
C GLN A 33 -34.13 11.95 4.34
N ASP A 34 -34.33 11.85 3.02
CA ASP A 34 -34.18 10.60 2.28
C ASP A 34 -32.74 10.07 2.33
N LEU A 35 -31.75 10.97 2.23
CA LEU A 35 -30.34 10.61 2.33
C LEU A 35 -30.00 10.15 3.75
N THR A 36 -30.51 10.82 4.77
CA THR A 36 -30.30 10.40 6.16
C THR A 36 -30.91 9.01 6.40
N ALA A 37 -32.12 8.74 5.90
CA ALA A 37 -32.77 7.45 6.01
C ALA A 37 -31.97 6.35 5.29
N ALA A 38 -31.47 6.63 4.09
CA ALA A 38 -30.62 5.71 3.34
C ALA A 38 -29.31 5.38 4.08
N ILE A 39 -28.63 6.39 4.65
CA ILE A 39 -27.41 6.21 5.44
C ILE A 39 -27.69 5.34 6.68
N LEU A 40 -28.78 5.60 7.40
CA LEU A 40 -29.13 4.82 8.59
C LEU A 40 -29.48 3.36 8.24
N SER A 41 -30.17 3.13 7.11
CA SER A 41 -30.47 1.79 6.63
C SER A 41 -29.20 1.03 6.22
N ASP A 42 -28.29 1.69 5.50
CA ASP A 42 -27.01 1.09 5.11
C ASP A 42 -26.15 0.77 6.34
N ALA A 43 -26.06 1.71 7.29
CA ALA A 43 -25.34 1.51 8.54
C ALA A 43 -25.92 0.32 9.33
N ALA A 44 -27.25 0.17 9.39
CA ALA A 44 -27.89 -0.99 10.03
C ALA A 44 -27.51 -2.31 9.35
N ASN A 45 -27.50 -2.35 8.01
CA ASN A 45 -27.10 -3.53 7.25
C ASN A 45 -25.63 -3.88 7.50
N VAL A 46 -24.72 -2.89 7.50
CA VAL A 46 -23.30 -3.11 7.78
C VAL A 46 -23.08 -3.59 9.21
N LEU A 47 -23.83 -3.08 10.19
CA LEU A 47 -23.74 -3.52 11.58
C LEU A 47 -24.19 -4.98 11.73
N ASP A 48 -25.27 -5.38 11.05
CA ASP A 48 -25.76 -6.77 11.07
C ASP A 48 -24.79 -7.74 10.39
N GLU A 49 -24.26 -7.39 9.21
CA GLU A 49 -23.20 -8.15 8.53
C GLU A 49 -21.93 -8.26 9.39
N ARG A 50 -21.55 -7.18 10.09
CA ARG A 50 -20.43 -7.20 11.05
C ARG A 50 -20.72 -8.08 12.27
N ALA A 51 -21.95 -8.08 12.78
CA ALA A 51 -22.33 -8.94 13.89
C ALA A 51 -22.27 -10.42 13.50
N LYS A 52 -22.75 -10.77 12.29
CA LYS A 52 -22.67 -12.12 11.72
C LYS A 52 -21.22 -12.55 11.50
N THR A 53 -20.40 -11.71 10.88
CA THR A 53 -18.97 -12.02 10.66
C THR A 53 -18.16 -12.05 11.95
N ALA A 54 -18.50 -11.23 12.95
CA ALA A 54 -17.89 -11.29 14.28
C ALA A 54 -18.25 -12.59 15.01
N ALA A 55 -19.49 -13.07 14.89
CA ALA A 55 -19.92 -14.35 15.45
C ALA A 55 -19.17 -15.53 14.79
N VAL A 56 -19.01 -15.52 13.47
CA VAL A 56 -18.21 -16.52 12.74
C VAL A 56 -16.72 -16.42 13.10
N SER A 57 -16.21 -15.20 13.27
CA SER A 57 -14.82 -14.95 13.66
C SER A 57 -14.52 -15.36 15.10
N PHE A 58 -15.48 -15.32 16.02
CA PHE A 58 -15.28 -15.76 17.42
C PHE A 58 -15.04 -17.27 17.51
N VAL A 59 -15.67 -18.05 16.62
CA VAL A 59 -15.52 -19.51 16.56
C VAL A 59 -14.17 -19.91 15.94
N SER A 60 -13.67 -19.18 14.94
CA SER A 60 -12.35 -19.43 14.31
C SER A 60 -11.18 -18.74 15.01
N ALA A 61 -11.46 -17.69 15.78
CA ALA A 61 -10.49 -16.89 16.52
C ALA A 61 -9.61 -17.72 17.45
N GLN A 62 -10.15 -18.78 18.06
CA GLN A 62 -9.46 -19.50 19.14
C GLN A 62 -8.19 -20.25 18.70
N GLN A 63 -7.98 -20.47 17.39
CA GLN A 63 -6.79 -21.16 16.87
C GLN A 63 -5.72 -20.21 16.28
N ASP A 64 -6.04 -18.96 15.93
CA ASP A 64 -5.18 -18.08 15.11
C ASP A 64 -4.90 -16.69 15.74
N GLN A 65 -5.18 -16.55 17.04
CA GLN A 65 -5.12 -15.27 17.79
C GLN A 65 -3.75 -14.56 17.73
N GLY A 66 -2.64 -15.30 17.67
CA GLY A 66 -1.30 -14.72 17.87
C GLY A 66 -0.89 -13.78 16.74
N VAL A 67 -0.93 -14.27 15.50
CA VAL A 67 -0.43 -13.55 14.32
C VAL A 67 -1.38 -12.41 13.93
N ARG A 68 -2.70 -12.65 14.02
CA ARG A 68 -3.72 -11.63 13.70
C ARG A 68 -3.74 -10.48 14.71
N ARG A 69 -3.46 -10.74 16.00
CA ARG A 69 -3.40 -9.68 17.02
C ARG A 69 -2.20 -8.75 16.82
N LEU A 70 -1.05 -9.31 16.47
CA LEU A 70 0.15 -8.55 16.10
C LEU A 70 -0.09 -7.67 14.86
N TRP A 71 -0.69 -8.24 13.82
CA TRP A 71 -1.08 -7.49 12.62
C TRP A 71 -2.09 -6.38 12.93
N ARG A 72 -3.10 -6.65 13.75
CA ARG A 72 -4.10 -5.65 14.13
C ARG A 72 -3.46 -4.51 14.96
N GLN A 73 -2.55 -4.85 15.87
CA GLN A 73 -1.81 -3.88 16.67
C GLN A 73 -0.88 -3.02 15.81
N PHE A 74 -0.21 -3.64 14.83
CA PHE A 74 0.63 -2.94 13.86
C PHE A 74 -0.19 -1.98 12.99
N THR A 75 -1.31 -2.43 12.41
CA THR A 75 -2.19 -1.56 11.62
C THR A 75 -2.83 -0.44 12.45
N SER A 76 -3.15 -0.67 13.73
CA SER A 76 -3.63 0.39 14.62
C SER A 76 -2.54 1.39 15.01
N ALA A 77 -1.29 0.93 15.15
CA ALA A 77 -0.15 1.79 15.47
C ALA A 77 0.31 2.61 14.25
N VAL A 78 0.18 2.03 13.05
CA VAL A 78 0.53 2.67 11.77
C VAL A 78 -0.54 3.68 11.30
N GLY A 79 -1.75 3.69 11.88
CA GLY A 79 -2.80 4.68 11.58
C GLY A 79 -3.86 4.19 10.60
N GLY A 80 -3.98 2.87 10.40
CA GLY A 80 -5.00 2.24 9.57
C GLY A 80 -4.70 2.25 8.07
N TRP A 81 -5.72 1.94 7.26
CA TRP A 81 -5.67 1.93 5.80
C TRP A 81 -5.07 3.18 5.12
N PRO A 82 -5.28 4.43 5.61
CA PRO A 82 -4.68 5.59 4.94
C PRO A 82 -3.15 5.63 5.02
N ALA A 83 -2.53 5.11 6.08
CA ALA A 83 -1.07 5.04 6.17
C ALA A 83 -0.47 3.98 5.23
N LEU A 84 -1.17 2.85 5.07
CA LEU A 84 -0.85 1.84 4.06
C LEU A 84 -1.00 2.40 2.63
N GLY A 85 -2.07 3.16 2.38
CA GLY A 85 -2.27 3.87 1.11
C GLY A 85 -1.16 4.89 0.84
N GLY A 86 -0.74 5.65 1.85
CA GLY A 86 0.39 6.57 1.77
C GLY A 86 1.73 5.87 1.48
N MET A 87 1.99 4.71 2.09
CA MET A 87 3.20 3.93 1.83
C MET A 87 3.22 3.39 0.38
N VAL A 88 2.09 2.87 -0.10
CA VAL A 88 1.96 2.41 -1.50
C VAL A 88 2.13 3.57 -2.47
N ALA A 89 1.51 4.72 -2.20
CA ALA A 89 1.65 5.92 -3.02
C ALA A 89 3.10 6.45 -3.03
N ALA A 90 3.78 6.46 -1.88
CA ALA A 90 5.19 6.85 -1.78
C ALA A 90 6.10 5.87 -2.54
N SER A 91 5.84 4.57 -2.46
CA SER A 91 6.57 3.57 -3.24
C SER A 91 6.34 3.70 -4.75
N LEU A 92 5.09 3.92 -5.19
CA LEU A 92 4.79 4.20 -6.60
C LEU A 92 5.43 5.51 -7.07
N SER A 93 5.43 6.54 -6.24
CA SER A 93 6.04 7.83 -6.57
C SER A 93 7.56 7.72 -6.66
N GLY A 94 8.19 6.93 -5.79
CA GLY A 94 9.62 6.61 -5.89
C GLY A 94 9.95 5.77 -7.12
N LEU A 95 9.08 4.82 -7.48
CA LEU A 95 9.22 4.03 -8.71
C LEU A 95 9.09 4.93 -9.95
N TRP A 96 8.12 5.84 -9.96
CA TRP A 96 7.89 6.77 -11.06
C TRP A 96 9.07 7.73 -11.27
N ILE A 97 9.68 8.20 -10.17
CA ILE A 97 10.90 9.02 -10.22
C ILE A 97 12.15 8.20 -10.62
N GLY A 98 12.22 6.92 -10.22
CA GLY A 98 13.35 6.03 -10.52
C GLY A 98 13.32 5.44 -11.92
N LEU A 99 12.16 5.40 -12.57
CA LEU A 99 11.96 4.86 -13.93
C LEU A 99 12.08 5.93 -15.03
N ALA A 100 12.73 7.05 -14.75
CA ALA A 100 13.19 8.00 -15.76
C ALA A 100 14.72 7.89 -15.94
N PRO A 101 15.25 6.77 -16.49
CA PRO A 101 16.61 6.78 -16.97
C PRO A 101 16.68 7.78 -18.14
N PRO A 102 17.55 8.81 -18.11
CA PRO A 102 17.89 9.51 -19.33
C PRO A 102 18.39 8.48 -20.34
N SER A 103 18.03 8.65 -21.61
CA SER A 103 18.19 7.72 -22.75
C SER A 103 19.64 7.35 -23.13
N PHE A 104 20.56 7.34 -22.17
CA PHE A 104 22.00 7.14 -22.32
C PHE A 104 22.56 5.93 -21.56
N LEU A 105 21.73 5.09 -20.95
CA LEU A 105 22.20 3.84 -20.33
C LEU A 105 21.70 2.61 -21.12
N PRO A 106 22.61 1.71 -21.55
CA PRO A 106 22.25 0.39 -22.04
C PRO A 106 21.36 -0.33 -21.04
N ASP A 107 20.31 -0.95 -21.55
CA ASP A 107 19.17 -1.48 -20.79
C ASP A 107 19.59 -2.46 -19.67
N PRO A 108 19.34 -2.17 -18.38
CA PRO A 108 19.58 -3.12 -17.30
C PRO A 108 18.66 -4.35 -17.38
N VAL A 109 17.54 -4.27 -18.11
CA VAL A 109 16.64 -5.41 -18.34
C VAL A 109 17.31 -6.48 -19.19
N ALA A 110 18.21 -6.09 -20.11
CA ALA A 110 19.01 -7.04 -20.88
C ALA A 110 20.00 -7.81 -19.99
N GLN A 111 20.59 -7.15 -18.99
CA GLN A 111 21.52 -7.79 -18.04
C GLN A 111 20.80 -8.77 -17.10
N ILE A 112 19.59 -8.43 -16.64
CA ILE A 112 18.78 -9.32 -15.78
C ILE A 112 18.27 -10.54 -16.58
N ALA A 113 17.89 -10.35 -17.84
CA ALA A 113 17.56 -11.45 -18.74
C ALA A 113 18.78 -12.35 -19.04
N GLU A 114 19.98 -11.77 -19.15
CA GLU A 114 21.24 -12.51 -19.33
C GLU A 114 21.65 -13.29 -18.06
N LEU A 115 21.45 -12.72 -16.86
CA LEU A 115 21.62 -13.41 -15.57
C LEU A 115 20.64 -14.60 -15.41
N SER A 116 19.41 -14.48 -15.90
CA SER A 116 18.45 -15.61 -15.94
C SER A 116 18.92 -16.73 -16.87
N ASN A 117 19.62 -16.41 -17.96
CA ASN A 117 20.30 -17.40 -18.81
C ASN A 117 21.58 -17.96 -18.16
N GLY A 118 22.19 -17.22 -17.23
CA GLY A 118 23.34 -17.68 -16.43
C GLY A 118 23.01 -18.87 -15.51
N SER A 119 21.75 -19.03 -15.07
CA SER A 119 21.31 -20.22 -14.34
C SER A 119 21.42 -21.51 -15.17
N GLN A 120 21.35 -21.42 -16.49
CA GLN A 120 21.56 -22.57 -17.39
C GLN A 120 23.06 -22.91 -17.52
N LEU A 121 23.97 -21.97 -17.24
CA LEU A 121 25.41 -22.24 -17.24
C LEU A 121 25.84 -23.07 -16.03
N ILE A 122 25.20 -22.89 -14.87
CA ILE A 122 25.46 -23.72 -13.68
C ILE A 122 24.95 -25.14 -13.87
N SER A 123 23.85 -25.34 -14.61
CA SER A 123 23.35 -26.67 -14.99
C SER A 123 24.19 -27.36 -16.08
N ASN A 124 24.91 -26.60 -16.92
CA ASN A 124 25.72 -27.13 -18.02
C ASN A 124 27.19 -27.37 -17.64
N LEU A 125 27.73 -26.64 -16.65
CA LEU A 125 28.96 -27.07 -15.98
C LEU A 125 28.57 -28.21 -15.03
N GLY A 126 28.58 -29.44 -15.54
CA GLY A 126 28.32 -30.68 -14.83
C GLY A 126 29.29 -30.94 -13.67
N TYR A 127 29.27 -30.06 -12.66
CA TYR A 127 29.77 -30.34 -11.35
C TYR A 127 28.80 -31.31 -10.72
N ASP A 128 29.17 -32.58 -10.82
CA ASP A 128 28.48 -33.68 -10.16
C ASP A 128 28.65 -33.52 -8.64
N VAL A 129 27.79 -32.69 -8.03
CA VAL A 129 27.64 -32.56 -6.57
C VAL A 129 27.14 -33.87 -5.95
N SER A 130 26.73 -34.86 -6.77
CA SER A 130 26.41 -36.20 -6.28
C SER A 130 27.67 -36.98 -5.89
N LEU A 131 28.84 -36.67 -6.46
CA LEU A 131 30.11 -37.30 -6.09
C LEU A 131 30.68 -36.80 -4.76
N LEU A 132 30.27 -35.61 -4.28
CA LEU A 132 30.68 -35.11 -2.96
C LEU A 132 29.74 -35.54 -1.82
N ILE A 133 28.56 -36.07 -2.14
CA ILE A 133 27.55 -36.53 -1.16
C ILE A 133 27.50 -38.07 -1.07
N GLY A 134 28.04 -38.78 -2.06
CA GLY A 134 28.02 -40.24 -2.13
C GLY A 134 29.14 -41.00 -1.40
N GLU A 135 30.14 -40.32 -0.83
CA GLU A 135 31.25 -40.95 -0.11
C GLU A 135 31.29 -40.59 1.38
N GLU A 136 30.13 -40.56 2.01
CA GLU A 136 30.03 -40.86 3.44
C GLU A 136 28.68 -41.54 3.65
N VAL A 137 28.68 -42.66 4.39
CA VAL A 137 27.52 -43.37 4.96
C VAL A 137 27.21 -44.77 4.35
N ILE A 138 27.85 -45.77 4.99
CA ILE A 138 27.38 -47.14 5.34
C ILE A 138 27.50 -48.19 4.20
N GLU A 139 28.19 -49.33 4.31
CA GLU A 139 28.56 -50.22 5.44
C GLU A 139 29.91 -50.91 5.17
#